data_AF-A0A5C8FHL8-F1
#
_entry.id   AF-A0A5C8FHL8-F1
#
_cell.length_a   1.000
_cell.length_b   1.000
_cell.length_c   1.000
_cell.angle_alpha   90.00
_cell.angle_beta   90.00
_cell.angle_gamma   90.00
#
_symmetry.space_group_name_H-M   'P 1'
#
loop_
_entity.id
_entity.type
_entity.pdbx_description
1 polymer ?
#
loop_
_entity_poly.entity_id
_entity_poly.type
_entity_poly.pdbx_seq_one_letter_code
_entity_poly.pdbx_strand_id
1 'polypeptide(L)'
;MKLKIAIYSFVLLLSMILLNNCTASMLGVPDTFKGYYQSVNTVLDDKTYLFFRVSAGGLTIYLGDDGTTNIKRTEYTSISPYNIIGLDYSYTFETGEMSGFINFNGNLGADIKITAYNTTFTISAYCNKVS
;
A
#
# COMPACT_ATOMS: atom_id res chain seq x y z
N MET A 1 -31.42 18.58 -39.58
CA MET A 1 -30.11 19.08 -39.09
C MET A 1 -30.10 19.25 -37.57
N LYS A 2 -31.09 19.93 -36.96
CA LYS A 2 -31.18 20.16 -35.51
C LYS A 2 -31.23 18.88 -34.64
N LEU A 3 -31.95 17.84 -35.08
CA LEU A 3 -32.03 16.56 -34.36
C LEU A 3 -30.69 15.82 -34.30
N LYS A 4 -29.91 15.83 -35.38
CA LYS A 4 -28.58 15.20 -35.42
C LYS A 4 -27.62 15.88 -34.45
N ILE A 5 -27.63 17.21 -34.40
CA ILE A 5 -26.82 18.00 -33.46
C ILE A 5 -27.19 17.67 -32.01
N ALA A 6 -28.49 17.59 -31.69
CA ALA A 6 -28.94 17.23 -30.35
C ALA A 6 -28.49 15.81 -29.93
N ILE A 7 -28.55 14.84 -30.85
CA ILE A 7 -28.08 13.47 -30.60
C ILE A 7 -26.56 13.46 -30.37
N TYR A 8 -25.78 14.16 -31.19
CA TYR A 8 -24.33 14.25 -31.00
C TYR A 8 -23.96 14.90 -29.67
N SER A 9 -24.65 15.99 -29.29
CA SER A 9 -24.44 16.64 -27.98
C SER A 9 -24.82 15.74 -26.81
N PHE A 10 -25.88 14.94 -26.93
CA PHE A 10 -26.27 13.99 -25.89
C PHE A 10 -25.26 12.84 -25.74
N VAL A 11 -24.77 12.29 -26.85
CA VAL A 11 -23.73 11.24 -26.83
C VAL A 11 -22.43 11.78 -26.24
N LEU A 12 -22.05 13.02 -26.55
CA LEU A 12 -20.86 13.68 -25.99
C LEU A 12 -21.00 13.92 -24.48
N LEU A 13 -22.17 14.33 -24.02
CA LEU A 13 -22.45 14.53 -22.60
C LEU A 13 -22.40 13.19 -21.84
N LEU A 14 -23.01 12.14 -22.43
CA LEU A 14 -23.03 10.81 -21.85
C LEU A 14 -21.61 10.21 -21.78
N SER A 15 -20.78 10.41 -22.81
CA SER A 15 -19.38 9.96 -22.79
C SER A 15 -18.53 10.70 -21.76
N MET A 16 -18.74 12.00 -21.56
CA MET A 16 -18.07 12.76 -20.49
C MET A 16 -18.45 12.28 -19.08
N ILE A 17 -19.70 11.88 -18.86
CA ILE A 17 -20.15 11.31 -17.58
C ILE A 17 -19.51 9.93 -17.35
N LEU A 18 -19.44 9.10 -18.38
CA LEU A 18 -18.85 7.75 -18.29
C LEU A 18 -17.33 7.76 -18.09
N LEU A 19 -16.62 8.75 -18.64
CA LEU A 19 -15.17 8.91 -18.47
C LEU A 19 -14.76 9.47 -17.09
N ASN A 20 -15.70 10.08 -16.34
CA ASN A 20 -15.44 10.62 -14.99
C ASN A 20 -15.46 9.55 -13.88
N ASN A 21 -15.81 8.30 -14.18
CA ASN A 21 -15.72 7.19 -13.22
C ASN A 21 -14.31 6.56 -13.15
N CYS A 22 -13.29 7.24 -13.66
CA CYS A 22 -11.92 6.89 -13.34
C CYS A 22 -11.73 7.18 -11.84
N THR A 23 -11.87 6.14 -11.00
CA THR A 23 -11.65 6.23 -9.56
C THR A 23 -10.22 6.74 -9.37
N ALA A 24 -10.09 7.99 -8.96
CA ALA A 24 -8.80 8.60 -8.68
C ALA A 24 -8.08 7.70 -7.68
N SER A 25 -6.92 7.18 -8.08
CA SER A 25 -6.05 6.45 -7.16
C SER A 25 -5.77 7.37 -5.98
N MET A 26 -6.16 6.97 -4.77
CA MET A 26 -5.83 7.74 -3.58
C MET A 26 -4.33 7.57 -3.36
N LEU A 27 -3.61 8.69 -3.40
CA LEU A 27 -2.18 8.72 -3.12
C LEU A 27 -1.98 8.56 -1.61
N GLY A 28 -1.14 7.61 -1.23
CA GLY A 28 -0.76 7.35 0.15
C GLY A 28 -1.75 6.48 0.91
N VAL A 29 -1.29 5.99 2.06
CA VAL A 29 -2.13 5.27 3.01
C VAL A 29 -2.85 6.27 3.94
N PRO A 30 -4.18 6.28 4.04
CA PRO A 30 -4.92 7.20 4.89
C PRO A 30 -4.54 7.10 6.37
N ASP A 31 -4.68 8.23 7.08
CA ASP A 31 -4.33 8.34 8.50
C ASP A 31 -5.15 7.42 9.43
N THR A 32 -6.29 6.87 8.97
CA THR A 32 -7.03 5.85 9.73
C THR A 32 -6.17 4.61 10.03
N PHE A 33 -5.23 4.29 9.14
CA PHE A 33 -4.30 3.17 9.30
C PHE A 33 -2.97 3.59 9.93
N LYS A 34 -2.83 4.83 10.40
CA LYS A 34 -1.62 5.32 11.07
C LYS A 34 -1.27 4.44 12.26
N GLY A 35 -0.01 4.00 12.34
CA GLY A 35 0.50 3.21 13.46
C GLY A 35 1.65 2.30 13.08
N TYR A 36 2.06 1.48 14.04
CA TYR A 36 3.09 0.46 13.90
C TYR A 36 2.44 -0.90 13.76
N TYR A 37 3.02 -1.76 12.94
CA TYR A 37 2.51 -3.10 12.66
C TYR A 37 3.67 -4.10 12.68
N GLN A 38 3.41 -5.30 13.19
CA GLN A 38 4.37 -6.40 13.30
C GLN A 38 3.73 -7.70 12.83
N SER A 39 4.48 -8.51 12.07
CA SER A 39 4.04 -9.83 11.62
C SER A 39 3.80 -10.76 12.81
N VAL A 40 2.77 -11.59 12.71
CA VAL A 40 2.46 -12.57 13.78
C VAL A 40 3.53 -13.67 13.86
N ASN A 41 4.10 -14.04 12.71
CA ASN A 41 5.14 -15.05 12.60
C ASN A 41 6.42 -14.43 12.03
N THR A 42 7.54 -15.14 12.19
CA THR A 42 8.79 -14.81 11.53
C THR A 42 8.70 -15.08 10.01
N VAL A 43 9.44 -14.33 9.20
CA VAL A 43 9.22 -14.22 7.74
C VAL A 43 10.40 -14.65 6.86
N LEU A 44 11.61 -14.71 7.41
CA LEU A 44 12.82 -15.11 6.66
C LEU A 44 13.58 -16.26 7.33
N ASP A 45 13.66 -16.23 8.66
CA ASP A 45 14.29 -17.24 9.50
C ASP A 45 13.46 -17.45 10.77
N ASP A 46 14.03 -18.11 11.78
CA ASP A 46 13.37 -18.40 13.06
C ASP A 46 13.29 -17.21 14.02
N LYS A 47 13.79 -16.02 13.63
CA LYS A 47 13.92 -14.84 14.51
C LYS A 47 13.46 -13.53 13.90
N THR A 48 13.43 -13.45 12.57
CA THR A 48 13.18 -12.22 11.83
C THR A 48 11.69 -12.00 11.63
N TYR A 49 11.17 -10.94 12.23
CA TYR A 49 9.83 -10.41 12.03
C TYR A 49 9.82 -9.31 10.98
N LEU A 50 8.67 -9.19 10.29
CA LEU A 50 8.37 -8.05 9.44
C LEU A 50 7.66 -6.99 10.27
N PHE A 51 8.08 -5.76 10.10
CA PHE A 51 7.40 -4.63 10.67
C PHE A 51 7.17 -3.55 9.61
N PHE A 52 6.12 -2.77 9.80
CA PHE A 52 5.93 -1.56 9.03
C PHE A 52 5.26 -0.47 9.85
N ARG A 53 5.41 0.77 9.38
CA ARG A 53 4.82 1.95 9.98
C ARG A 53 4.11 2.74 8.91
N VAL A 54 2.87 3.13 9.21
CA VAL A 54 2.11 4.10 8.40
C VAL A 54 2.20 5.46 9.08
N SER A 55 2.68 6.47 8.35
CA SER A 55 2.71 7.85 8.84
C SER A 55 2.65 8.88 7.70
N ALA A 56 1.74 9.85 7.83
CA ALA A 56 1.60 10.98 6.90
C ALA A 56 1.43 10.54 5.44
N GLY A 57 0.57 9.54 5.19
CA GLY A 57 0.40 8.95 3.85
C GLY A 57 1.48 7.96 3.43
N GLY A 58 2.63 7.93 4.11
CA GLY A 58 3.78 7.12 3.74
C GLY A 58 3.86 5.79 4.49
N LEU A 59 4.73 4.92 3.98
CA LEU A 59 4.99 3.60 4.54
C LEU A 59 6.48 3.42 4.77
N THR A 60 6.86 2.99 5.97
CA THR A 60 8.22 2.56 6.28
C THR A 60 8.17 1.08 6.60
N ILE A 61 8.92 0.26 5.87
CA ILE A 61 9.02 -1.19 6.09
C ILE A 61 10.37 -1.49 6.75
N TYR A 62 10.45 -2.50 7.60
CA TYR A 62 11.71 -2.91 8.24
C TYR A 62 11.65 -4.36 8.73
N LEU A 63 12.82 -5.01 8.84
CA LEU A 63 12.96 -6.37 9.36
C LEU A 63 13.78 -6.36 10.64
N GLY A 64 13.30 -7.01 11.69
CA GLY A 64 13.97 -7.02 12.98
C GLY A 64 13.60 -8.23 13.83
N ASP A 65 14.24 -8.35 14.99
CA ASP A 65 13.90 -9.38 15.97
C ASP A 65 12.76 -8.88 16.86
N ASP A 66 12.10 -9.80 17.57
CA ASP A 66 11.02 -9.44 18.51
C ASP A 66 11.49 -8.40 19.55
N GLY A 67 10.64 -7.41 19.83
CA GLY A 67 10.94 -6.32 20.77
C GLY A 67 12.01 -5.31 20.32
N THR A 68 12.53 -5.40 19.09
CA THR A 68 13.55 -4.46 18.59
C THR A 68 12.96 -3.08 18.32
N THR A 69 13.43 -2.06 19.04
CA THR A 69 13.05 -0.64 18.82
C THR A 69 14.01 0.13 17.91
N ASN A 70 15.17 -0.44 17.62
CA ASN A 70 16.24 0.18 16.84
C ASN A 70 16.70 -0.80 15.75
N ILE A 71 15.97 -0.81 14.64
CA ILE A 71 16.03 -1.88 13.64
C ILE A 71 17.26 -1.72 12.75
N LYS A 72 18.06 -2.79 12.61
CA LYS A 72 19.38 -2.76 11.94
C LYS A 72 19.60 -3.81 10.86
N ARG A 73 18.62 -4.67 10.55
CA ARG A 73 18.77 -5.63 9.45
C ARG A 73 18.13 -5.06 8.20
N THR A 74 19.01 -4.67 7.26
CA THR A 74 18.71 -4.13 5.92
C THR A 74 17.79 -2.92 5.98
N GLU A 75 18.37 -1.71 5.87
CA GLU A 75 17.63 -0.44 5.90
C GLU A 75 16.59 -0.39 4.77
N TYR A 76 15.37 -0.88 5.02
CA TYR A 76 14.31 -0.83 4.03
C TYR A 76 13.82 0.60 3.84
N THR A 77 13.44 0.87 2.60
CA THR A 77 13.17 2.20 2.07
C THR A 77 11.92 2.81 2.72
N SER A 78 12.03 4.07 3.15
CA SER A 78 10.85 4.90 3.37
C SER A 78 10.16 5.15 2.02
N ILE A 79 8.91 4.73 1.90
CA ILE A 79 8.11 4.92 0.70
C ILE A 79 7.27 6.19 0.86
N SER A 80 7.47 7.13 -0.05
CA SER A 80 6.74 8.39 -0.09
C SER A 80 5.25 8.16 -0.35
N PRO A 81 4.37 9.06 0.13
CA PRO A 81 2.92 8.93 -0.07
C PRO A 81 2.51 8.76 -1.53
N TYR A 82 3.18 9.44 -2.48
CA TYR A 82 2.82 9.36 -3.90
C TYR A 82 3.22 8.05 -4.59
N ASN A 83 4.15 7.27 -3.99
CA ASN A 83 4.55 5.95 -4.50
C ASN A 83 3.66 4.83 -3.98
N ILE A 84 2.65 5.17 -3.17
CA ILE A 84 1.67 4.24 -2.64
C ILE A 84 0.33 4.62 -3.25
N ILE A 85 -0.30 3.68 -3.92
CA ILE A 85 -1.60 3.89 -4.57
C ILE A 85 -2.56 2.84 -4.06
N GLY A 86 -3.78 3.23 -3.74
CA GLY A 86 -4.75 2.26 -3.26
C GLY A 86 -6.18 2.72 -3.34
N LEU A 87 -7.06 1.77 -3.04
CA LEU A 87 -8.50 1.90 -2.98
C LEU A 87 -9.02 1.11 -1.77
N ASP A 88 -9.90 1.75 -1.01
CA ASP A 88 -10.49 1.24 0.22
C ASP A 88 -9.46 0.80 1.26
N TYR A 89 -9.15 -0.49 1.30
CA TYR A 89 -8.23 -1.12 2.24
C TYR A 89 -6.97 -1.69 1.58
N SER A 90 -6.91 -1.68 0.24
CA SER A 90 -5.84 -2.29 -0.54
C SER A 90 -4.94 -1.24 -1.19
N TYR A 91 -3.65 -1.30 -0.89
CA TYR A 91 -2.63 -0.37 -1.34
C TYR A 91 -1.46 -1.13 -1.94
N THR A 92 -0.96 -0.67 -3.08
CA THR A 92 0.25 -1.16 -3.71
C THR A 92 1.34 -0.10 -3.63
N PHE A 93 2.59 -0.55 -3.63
CA PHE A 93 3.74 0.33 -3.70
C PHE A 93 4.82 -0.28 -4.58
N GLU A 94 5.62 0.59 -5.18
CA GLU A 94 6.77 0.21 -5.97
C GLU A 94 7.90 1.22 -5.78
N THR A 95 9.11 0.69 -5.70
CA THR A 95 10.36 1.44 -5.58
C THR A 95 11.38 0.82 -6.55
N GLY A 96 12.57 1.40 -6.67
CA GLY A 96 13.65 0.80 -7.45
C GLY A 96 14.15 -0.55 -6.92
N GLU A 97 13.86 -0.90 -5.66
CA GLU A 97 14.43 -2.06 -4.98
C GLU A 97 13.40 -3.12 -4.59
N MET A 98 12.12 -2.76 -4.53
CA MET A 98 11.03 -3.65 -4.15
C MET A 98 9.67 -3.15 -4.64
N SER A 99 8.73 -4.09 -4.74
CA SER A 99 7.31 -3.83 -4.88
C SER A 99 6.52 -4.62 -3.86
N GLY A 100 5.27 -4.23 -3.64
CA GLY A 100 4.41 -4.96 -2.74
C GLY A 100 2.98 -4.46 -2.72
N PHE A 101 2.19 -5.13 -1.89
CA PHE A 101 0.85 -4.69 -1.55
C PHE A 101 0.60 -4.87 -0.06
N ILE A 102 -0.31 -4.05 0.47
CA ILE A 102 -0.84 -4.10 1.82
C ILE A 102 -2.35 -4.09 1.70
N ASN A 103 -3.01 -5.03 2.36
CA ASN A 103 -4.46 -5.04 2.53
C ASN A 103 -4.80 -4.93 4.00
N PHE A 104 -5.36 -3.80 4.41
CA PHE A 104 -5.76 -3.55 5.79
C PHE A 104 -7.03 -4.32 6.16
N ASN A 105 -6.97 -5.13 7.21
CA ASN A 105 -8.15 -5.77 7.79
C ASN A 105 -8.71 -4.86 8.89
N GLY A 106 -9.43 -3.82 8.47
CA GLY A 106 -9.86 -2.75 9.36
C GLY A 106 -8.67 -1.96 9.92
N ASN A 107 -8.78 -1.51 11.18
CA ASN A 107 -7.76 -0.66 11.82
C ASN A 107 -6.77 -1.43 12.72
N LEU A 108 -6.85 -2.76 12.76
CA LEU A 108 -6.12 -3.59 13.74
C LEU A 108 -5.07 -4.51 13.11
N GLY A 109 -5.11 -4.74 11.81
CA GLY A 109 -4.13 -5.59 11.14
C GLY A 109 -4.07 -5.36 9.65
N ALA A 110 -3.09 -5.99 9.00
CA ALA A 110 -2.95 -5.96 7.56
C ALA A 110 -2.22 -7.20 7.05
N ASP A 111 -2.66 -7.69 5.89
CA ASP A 111 -1.92 -8.65 5.08
C ASP A 111 -0.94 -7.88 4.19
N ILE A 112 0.33 -8.27 4.22
CA ILE A 112 1.38 -7.62 3.43
C ILE A 112 2.17 -8.65 2.64
N LYS A 113 2.43 -8.33 1.37
CA LYS A 113 3.34 -9.06 0.51
C LYS A 113 4.38 -8.10 -0.05
N ILE A 114 5.65 -8.47 0.08
CA ILE A 114 6.79 -7.70 -0.43
C ILE A 114 7.60 -8.61 -1.35
N THR A 115 7.96 -8.10 -2.51
CA THR A 115 8.93 -8.70 -3.42
C THR A 115 10.12 -7.75 -3.53
N ALA A 116 11.28 -8.16 -3.03
CA ALA A 116 12.51 -7.39 -3.21
C ALA A 116 13.28 -7.89 -4.44
N TYR A 117 13.89 -6.95 -5.16
CA TYR A 117 14.62 -7.22 -6.39
C TYR A 117 16.12 -7.37 -6.14
N ASN A 118 16.66 -6.71 -5.10
CA ASN A 118 18.08 -6.75 -4.75
C ASN A 118 18.31 -7.77 -3.60
N THR A 119 18.91 -8.91 -3.93
CA THR A 119 18.72 -10.20 -3.24
C THR A 119 17.26 -10.64 -3.30
N THR A 120 16.89 -11.36 -4.38
CA THR A 120 15.49 -11.69 -4.64
C THR A 120 14.89 -12.55 -3.52
N PHE A 121 13.88 -12.03 -2.85
CA PHE A 121 13.04 -12.79 -1.94
C PHE A 121 11.60 -12.27 -1.98
N THR A 122 10.67 -13.09 -1.47
CA THR A 122 9.27 -12.71 -1.28
C THR A 122 8.88 -12.97 0.16
N ILE A 123 8.33 -11.95 0.83
CA ILE A 123 7.72 -12.06 2.15
C ILE A 123 6.21 -12.01 1.97
N SER A 124 5.48 -12.85 2.70
CA SER A 124 4.03 -12.76 2.85
C SER A 124 3.69 -13.00 4.32
N ALA A 125 3.03 -12.04 4.94
CA ALA A 125 2.73 -12.08 6.37
C ALA A 125 1.44 -11.34 6.69
N TYR A 126 0.78 -11.80 7.75
CA TYR A 126 -0.24 -11.04 8.44
C TYR A 126 0.40 -10.29 9.61
N CYS A 127 0.15 -8.98 9.69
CA CYS A 127 0.69 -8.10 10.72
C CYS A 127 -0.42 -7.52 11.58
N ASN A 128 -0.22 -7.56 12.90
CA ASN A 128 -1.07 -6.86 13.86
C ASN A 128 -0.54 -5.45 14.12
N LYS A 129 -1.46 -4.52 14.38
CA LYS A 129 -1.12 -3.20 14.88
C LYS A 129 -0.58 -3.34 16.30
N VAL A 130 0.63 -2.83 16.53
CA VAL A 130 1.30 -2.77 17.82
C VAL A 130 1.13 -1.35 18.36
N SER A 131 0.59 -1.24 19.57
CA SER A 131 0.21 0.01 20.24
C SER A 131 1.36 1.00 20.38
#